data_AF-N0B186-F1
#
_entry.id   AF-N0B186-F1
#
_cell.length_a   1.000
_cell.length_b   1.000
_cell.length_c   1.000
_cell.angle_alpha   90.00
_cell.angle_beta   90.00
_cell.angle_gamma   90.00
#
_symmetry.space_group_name_H-M   'P 1'
#
loop_
_entity.id
_entity.type
_entity.pdbx_description
1 polymer ?
#
loop_
_entity_poly.entity_id
_entity_poly.type
_entity_poly.pdbx_seq_one_letter_code
_entity_poly.pdbx_strand_id
1 'polypeptide(L)'
;MKKILLVFFTISVIFIFSGCSNSAENNTSSETSAVSKNNSTDEHNKNQTDSAKEKSTVKKMITINIIVGNRKFTATLEDHNTAIALVKQLPLTVDMSELNGNEKYNYLSGNLRSDTSTSPGRIKEGDLMLYGNNCLVLFYKTFNTSYSYVKLGHIDNTTGLSEALGSGSVKVTFSVSE
;
A
#
# COMPACT_ATOMS: atom_id res chain seq x y z
N MET A 1 18.75 -42.16 11.19
CA MET A 1 19.63 -42.13 10.00
C MET A 1 18.92 -42.82 8.84
N LYS A 2 18.17 -42.08 8.02
CA LYS A 2 17.57 -42.58 6.77
C LYS A 2 17.67 -41.46 5.72
N LYS A 3 18.00 -41.87 4.51
CA LYS A 3 18.81 -41.16 3.51
C LYS A 3 18.03 -40.06 2.78
N ILE A 4 18.73 -38.96 2.53
CA ILE A 4 18.39 -37.88 1.58
C ILE A 4 18.16 -38.47 0.19
N LEU A 5 17.11 -38.02 -0.52
CA LEU A 5 17.00 -38.14 -1.97
C LEU A 5 16.80 -36.74 -2.55
N LEU A 6 17.91 -36.13 -2.98
CA LEU A 6 17.96 -34.91 -3.77
C LEU A 6 17.64 -35.28 -5.23
N VAL A 7 16.52 -34.80 -5.75
CA VAL A 7 16.24 -34.81 -7.18
C VAL A 7 16.57 -33.41 -7.72
N PHE A 8 17.73 -33.31 -8.35
CA PHE A 8 18.11 -32.16 -9.17
C PHE A 8 17.41 -32.28 -10.52
N PHE A 9 16.43 -31.43 -10.80
CA PHE A 9 15.88 -31.27 -12.14
C PHE A 9 16.46 -30.01 -12.76
N THR A 10 17.68 -30.12 -13.27
CA THR A 10 18.29 -29.13 -14.14
C THR A 10 17.79 -29.35 -15.56
N ILE A 11 16.85 -28.54 -16.02
CA ILE A 11 16.60 -28.39 -17.47
C ILE A 11 17.02 -26.98 -17.87
N SER A 12 18.09 -26.97 -18.65
CA SER A 12 18.72 -25.83 -19.29
C SER A 12 17.93 -25.42 -20.54
N VAL A 13 17.58 -24.13 -20.60
CA VAL A 13 17.61 -23.19 -21.74
C VAL A 13 17.18 -23.69 -23.12
N ILE A 14 16.15 -23.05 -23.70
CA ILE A 14 16.17 -22.57 -25.09
C ILE A 14 15.52 -21.18 -25.16
N PHE A 15 16.35 -20.16 -25.43
CA PHE A 15 15.95 -18.86 -25.96
C PHE A 15 15.62 -19.01 -27.44
N ILE A 16 14.49 -18.45 -27.89
CA ILE A 16 14.32 -18.05 -29.29
C ILE A 16 13.75 -16.63 -29.30
N PHE A 17 14.65 -15.67 -29.46
CA PHE A 17 14.33 -14.37 -30.04
C PHE A 17 14.33 -14.51 -31.55
N SER A 18 13.26 -14.09 -32.24
CA SER A 18 13.30 -13.51 -33.59
C SER A 18 11.92 -12.98 -33.98
N GLY A 19 11.87 -11.71 -34.37
CA GLY A 19 10.68 -11.02 -34.89
C GLY A 19 10.97 -9.56 -35.27
N CYS A 20 11.86 -9.36 -36.26
CA CYS A 20 11.94 -8.17 -37.12
C CYS A 20 10.71 -8.13 -38.06
N SER A 21 10.24 -7.07 -38.75
CA SER A 21 10.62 -5.67 -38.99
C SER A 21 9.50 -4.99 -39.84
N ASN A 22 9.49 -3.63 -39.87
CA ASN A 22 8.96 -2.70 -40.89
C ASN A 22 7.43 -2.60 -41.10
N SER A 23 6.82 -1.47 -41.47
CA SER A 23 7.26 -0.18 -42.04
C SER A 23 6.19 0.89 -41.74
N ALA A 24 6.59 2.16 -41.61
CA ALA A 24 6.03 3.29 -42.38
C ALA A 24 6.65 4.62 -41.89
N GLU A 25 7.61 5.13 -42.64
CA GLU A 25 7.90 6.55 -42.70
C GLU A 25 6.72 7.29 -43.34
N ASN A 26 6.41 8.49 -42.85
CA ASN A 26 6.12 9.60 -43.73
C ASN A 26 6.46 10.95 -43.06
N ASN A 27 7.08 11.79 -43.87
CA ASN A 27 7.85 12.97 -43.54
C ASN A 27 7.00 14.27 -43.44
N THR A 28 7.68 15.34 -43.02
CA THR A 28 7.61 16.71 -43.58
C THR A 28 6.55 17.69 -43.03
N SER A 29 6.98 18.42 -42.00
CA SER A 29 7.26 19.88 -41.94
C SER A 29 6.22 20.98 -42.24
N SER A 30 6.47 22.10 -41.54
CA SER A 30 6.12 23.50 -41.82
C SER A 30 4.73 23.94 -41.32
N GLU A 31 4.50 25.11 -40.72
CA GLU A 31 5.27 26.36 -40.77
C GLU A 31 4.88 27.33 -39.62
N THR A 32 5.61 28.43 -39.61
CA THR A 32 5.91 29.48 -38.61
C THR A 32 4.85 30.57 -38.41
N SER A 33 5.03 31.37 -37.33
CA SER A 33 4.71 32.82 -37.14
C SER A 33 3.70 33.09 -36.02
N ALA A 34 3.83 34.06 -35.10
CA ALA A 34 4.53 35.33 -35.13
C ALA A 34 4.96 35.85 -33.74
N VAL A 35 5.93 36.76 -33.76
CA VAL A 35 6.53 37.57 -32.67
C VAL A 35 5.67 38.82 -32.38
N SER A 36 5.58 39.29 -31.11
CA SER A 36 5.88 40.70 -30.72
C SER A 36 5.66 41.05 -29.23
N LYS A 37 6.77 41.45 -28.57
CA LYS A 37 7.04 42.63 -27.71
C LYS A 37 6.16 43.05 -26.50
N ASN A 38 6.80 42.93 -25.33
CA ASN A 38 7.28 43.97 -24.38
C ASN A 38 6.35 44.89 -23.55
N ASN A 39 6.73 44.87 -22.25
CA ASN A 39 6.88 45.92 -21.24
C ASN A 39 5.73 46.26 -20.29
N SER A 40 6.07 46.09 -19.00
CA SER A 40 5.87 46.94 -17.79
C SER A 40 4.59 47.77 -17.69
N THR A 41 3.94 47.88 -16.52
CA THR A 41 4.52 48.34 -15.25
C THR A 41 3.55 48.07 -14.08
N ASP A 42 4.10 48.18 -12.87
CA ASP A 42 3.48 48.66 -11.63
C ASP A 42 2.78 47.70 -10.66
N GLU A 43 3.46 47.54 -9.54
CA GLU A 43 2.95 47.15 -8.24
C GLU A 43 1.77 48.03 -7.80
N HIS A 44 0.71 47.39 -7.30
CA HIS A 44 0.04 47.91 -6.13
C HIS A 44 -0.37 46.77 -5.20
N ASN A 45 0.46 46.59 -4.19
CA ASN A 45 0.20 45.83 -2.99
C ASN A 45 -1.07 46.34 -2.29
N LYS A 46 -2.11 45.51 -2.26
CA LYS A 46 -3.17 45.61 -1.26
C LYS A 46 -3.30 44.27 -0.55
N ASN A 47 -2.50 44.14 0.51
CA ASN A 47 -2.80 43.28 1.63
C ASN A 47 -4.21 43.57 2.15
N GLN A 48 -5.16 42.70 1.83
CA GLN A 48 -6.37 42.52 2.60
C GLN A 48 -6.27 41.19 3.31
N THR A 49 -5.85 41.29 4.56
CA THR A 49 -5.86 40.25 5.57
C THR A 49 -7.32 39.94 5.90
N ASP A 50 -7.95 39.06 5.11
CA ASP A 50 -9.16 38.40 5.56
C ASP A 50 -8.74 37.20 6.40
N SER A 51 -8.94 37.35 7.72
CA SER A 51 -8.70 36.31 8.71
C SER A 51 -9.73 35.20 8.51
N ALA A 52 -9.45 34.31 7.55
CA ALA A 52 -10.07 33.00 7.49
C ALA A 52 -9.63 32.24 8.76
N LYS A 53 -10.54 32.19 9.72
CA LYS A 53 -10.47 31.35 10.91
C LYS A 53 -10.32 29.90 10.45
N GLU A 54 -9.07 29.47 10.31
CA GLU A 54 -8.70 28.08 10.07
C GLU A 54 -9.19 27.28 11.28
N LYS A 55 -10.37 26.68 11.14
CA LYS A 55 -10.84 25.64 12.03
C LYS A 55 -9.90 24.47 11.79
N SER A 56 -8.78 24.45 12.50
CA SER A 56 -7.89 23.29 12.58
C SER A 56 -8.74 22.12 13.07
N THR A 57 -9.27 21.34 12.12
CA THR A 57 -9.90 20.07 12.38
C THR A 57 -8.80 19.18 12.90
N VAL A 58 -8.75 19.01 14.22
CA VAL A 58 -7.90 18.01 14.86
C VAL A 58 -8.26 16.67 14.22
N LYS A 59 -7.40 16.19 13.31
CA LYS A 59 -7.55 14.93 12.60
C LYS A 59 -7.54 13.83 13.65
N LYS A 60 -8.67 13.16 13.86
CA LYS A 60 -8.77 12.10 14.87
C LYS A 60 -8.05 10.86 14.32
N MET A 61 -6.84 10.62 14.79
CA MET A 61 -6.09 9.40 14.49
C MET A 61 -6.69 8.25 15.31
N ILE A 62 -7.10 7.18 14.64
CA ILE A 62 -7.59 5.96 15.31
C ILE A 62 -6.42 5.01 15.43
N THR A 63 -6.18 4.50 16.63
CA THR A 63 -5.18 3.46 16.89
C THR A 63 -5.86 2.12 17.17
N ILE A 64 -5.24 1.05 16.70
CA ILE A 64 -5.68 -0.32 16.95
C ILE A 64 -4.53 -1.18 17.47
N ASN A 65 -4.87 -2.19 18.26
CA ASN A 65 -3.95 -3.24 18.65
C ASN A 65 -4.03 -4.40 17.66
N ILE A 66 -2.88 -4.86 17.18
CA ILE A 66 -2.69 -6.10 16.43
C ILE A 66 -1.99 -7.09 17.36
N ILE A 67 -2.66 -8.18 17.68
CA ILE A 67 -2.25 -9.14 18.70
C ILE A 67 -1.97 -10.48 18.03
N VAL A 68 -0.77 -11.02 18.26
CA VAL A 68 -0.30 -12.29 17.71
C VAL A 68 0.30 -13.11 18.85
N GLY A 69 -0.39 -14.16 19.29
CA GLY A 69 -0.01 -14.89 20.50
C GLY A 69 0.03 -13.96 21.72
N ASN A 70 1.20 -13.83 22.36
CA ASN A 70 1.44 -12.92 23.50
C ASN A 70 2.03 -11.55 23.10
N ARG A 71 2.22 -11.30 21.80
CA ARG A 71 2.81 -10.06 21.28
C ARG A 71 1.69 -9.11 20.88
N LYS A 72 1.83 -7.84 21.28
CA LYS A 72 0.91 -6.75 20.92
C LYS A 72 1.68 -5.66 20.17
N PHE A 73 1.13 -5.24 19.05
CA PHE A 73 1.62 -4.13 18.24
C PHE A 73 0.52 -3.07 18.16
N THR A 74 0.89 -1.79 18.26
CA THR A 74 -0.03 -0.68 18.00
C THR A 74 0.11 -0.27 16.54
N ALA A 75 -1.01 -0.05 15.87
CA ALA A 75 -1.04 0.50 14.52
C ALA A 75 -1.92 1.74 14.47
N THR A 76 -1.43 2.77 13.80
CA THR A 76 -2.22 3.97 13.47
C THR A 76 -2.94 3.76 12.15
N LEU A 77 -4.25 4.00 12.14
CA LEU A 77 -5.08 3.91 10.94
C LEU A 77 -5.11 5.24 10.18
N GLU A 78 -5.27 5.11 8.87
CA GLU A 78 -5.56 6.23 7.97
C GLU A 78 -6.99 6.75 8.21
N ASP A 79 -7.23 8.02 7.87
CA ASP A 79 -8.51 8.69 8.10
C ASP A 79 -9.35 8.72 6.82
N HIS A 80 -9.97 7.58 6.52
CA HIS A 80 -10.90 7.43 5.40
C HIS A 80 -11.91 6.28 5.63
N ASN A 81 -12.90 6.17 4.75
CA ASN A 81 -14.09 5.34 4.97
C ASN A 81 -13.78 3.84 5.08
N THR A 82 -12.80 3.34 4.33
CA THR A 82 -12.36 1.93 4.35
C THR A 82 -11.69 1.58 5.69
N ALA A 83 -10.86 2.46 6.25
CA ALA A 83 -10.27 2.25 7.57
C ALA A 83 -11.35 2.31 8.67
N ILE A 84 -12.30 3.24 8.56
CA ILE A 84 -13.47 3.31 9.45
C ILE A 84 -14.33 2.04 9.36
N ALA A 85 -14.48 1.46 8.16
CA ALA A 85 -15.20 0.21 7.96
C ALA A 85 -14.50 -0.97 8.66
N LEU A 86 -13.16 -1.02 8.65
CA LEU A 86 -12.40 -2.00 9.44
C LEU A 86 -12.68 -1.83 10.94
N VAL A 87 -12.62 -0.60 11.46
CA VAL A 87 -12.87 -0.30 12.88
C VAL A 87 -14.25 -0.81 13.34
N LYS A 88 -15.28 -0.65 12.49
CA LYS A 88 -16.64 -1.14 12.78
C LYS A 88 -16.75 -2.67 12.91
N GLN A 89 -15.76 -3.42 12.42
CA GLN A 89 -15.70 -4.88 12.56
C GLN A 89 -14.90 -5.32 13.78
N LEU A 90 -14.29 -4.39 14.54
CA LEU A 90 -13.47 -4.74 15.69
C LEU A 90 -14.34 -4.98 16.95
N PRO A 91 -13.94 -5.92 17.84
CA PRO A 91 -12.77 -6.79 17.73
C PRO A 91 -12.94 -7.88 16.67
N LEU A 92 -11.85 -8.15 15.93
CA LEU A 92 -11.83 -9.11 14.81
C LEU A 92 -10.67 -10.08 15.01
N THR A 93 -10.95 -11.38 15.06
CA THR A 93 -9.92 -12.43 15.08
C THR A 93 -10.00 -13.26 13.81
N VAL A 94 -8.89 -13.36 13.09
CA VAL A 94 -8.81 -14.08 11.81
C VAL A 94 -7.57 -14.95 11.75
N ASP A 95 -7.69 -16.09 11.05
CA ASP A 95 -6.55 -16.92 10.67
C ASP A 95 -5.95 -16.37 9.38
N MET A 96 -4.79 -15.73 9.47
CA MET A 96 -4.12 -15.13 8.32
C MET A 96 -3.10 -16.11 7.72
N SER A 97 -3.22 -16.36 6.42
CA SER A 97 -2.33 -17.26 5.68
C SER A 97 -1.03 -16.57 5.27
N GLU A 98 0.06 -17.32 5.22
CA GLU A 98 1.34 -16.86 4.68
C GLU A 98 1.27 -16.78 3.15
N LEU A 99 1.86 -15.72 2.60
CA LEU A 99 2.10 -15.61 1.16
C LEU A 99 3.48 -15.00 0.91
N ASN A 100 4.22 -15.53 -0.06
CA ASN A 100 5.50 -15.00 -0.55
C ASN A 100 6.63 -14.80 0.48
N GLY A 101 6.43 -15.15 1.76
CA GLY A 101 7.40 -14.92 2.83
C GLY A 101 7.61 -13.45 3.17
N ASN A 102 6.62 -12.59 2.91
CA ASN A 102 6.64 -11.16 3.22
C ASN A 102 5.29 -10.62 3.77
N GLU A 103 4.21 -11.39 3.70
CA GLU A 103 2.87 -10.94 4.02
C GLU A 103 2.00 -12.04 4.67
N LYS A 104 1.07 -11.60 5.52
CA LYS A 104 -0.05 -12.42 5.98
C LYS A 104 -1.34 -11.86 5.40
N TYR A 105 -2.26 -12.71 4.99
CA TYR A 105 -3.55 -12.26 4.45
C TYR A 105 -4.74 -13.07 4.92
N ASN A 106 -5.93 -12.46 4.93
CA ASN A 106 -7.20 -13.14 5.13
C ASN A 106 -8.30 -12.48 4.28
N TYR A 107 -9.16 -13.28 3.67
CA TYR A 107 -10.39 -12.80 3.03
C TYR A 107 -11.50 -12.70 4.08
N LEU A 108 -11.93 -11.47 4.36
CA LEU A 108 -13.04 -11.21 5.28
C LEU A 108 -14.37 -11.57 4.61
N SER A 109 -15.37 -11.96 5.42
CA SER A 109 -16.70 -12.32 4.93
C SER A 109 -17.46 -11.13 4.32
N GLY A 110 -17.15 -9.89 4.73
CA GLY A 110 -17.76 -8.67 4.25
C GLY A 110 -16.78 -7.78 3.48
N ASN A 111 -17.33 -6.97 2.56
CA ASN A 111 -16.57 -5.93 1.87
C ASN A 111 -16.25 -4.77 2.81
N LEU A 112 -15.01 -4.29 2.76
CA LEU A 112 -14.54 -3.09 3.45
C LEU A 112 -14.39 -1.90 2.50
N ARG A 113 -14.01 -2.16 1.24
CA ARG A 113 -13.55 -1.10 0.34
C ARG A 113 -14.66 -0.10 0.01
N SER A 114 -14.44 1.13 0.48
CA SER A 114 -15.23 2.32 0.15
C SER A 114 -14.39 3.40 -0.56
N ASP A 115 -13.06 3.24 -0.58
CA ASP A 115 -12.13 4.16 -1.20
C ASP A 115 -11.44 3.52 -2.41
N THR A 116 -10.81 4.36 -3.24
CA THR A 116 -10.07 3.91 -4.43
C THR A 116 -8.71 3.33 -4.03
N SER A 117 -8.34 2.20 -4.62
CA SER A 117 -7.02 1.62 -4.45
C SER A 117 -5.99 2.33 -5.33
N THR A 118 -4.78 2.53 -4.81
CA THR A 118 -3.65 3.10 -5.54
C THR A 118 -2.41 2.26 -5.33
N SER A 119 -1.45 2.33 -6.27
CA SER A 119 -0.16 1.69 -6.07
C SER A 119 0.72 2.55 -5.16
N PRO A 120 1.21 2.04 -4.02
CA PRO A 120 2.11 2.80 -3.16
C PRO A 120 3.54 2.86 -3.71
N GLY A 121 3.86 2.08 -4.76
CA GLY A 121 5.21 1.88 -5.29
C GLY A 121 6.13 1.06 -4.36
N ARG A 122 5.97 1.21 -3.04
CA ARG A 122 6.76 0.52 -2.02
C ARG A 122 5.91 0.22 -0.79
N ILE A 123 5.87 -1.05 -0.43
CA ILE A 123 5.35 -1.54 0.84
C ILE A 123 6.43 -1.39 1.91
N LYS A 124 6.04 -0.95 3.10
CA LYS A 124 6.87 -0.94 4.30
C LYS A 124 6.46 -2.08 5.23
N GLU A 125 7.44 -2.65 5.92
CA GLU A 125 7.18 -3.54 7.05
C GLU A 125 6.22 -2.86 8.02
N GLY A 126 5.18 -3.58 8.47
CA GLY A 126 4.13 -3.05 9.33
C GLY A 126 2.95 -2.43 8.59
N ASP A 127 3.00 -2.28 7.26
CA ASP A 127 1.85 -1.79 6.49
C ASP A 127 0.65 -2.75 6.61
N LEU A 128 -0.50 -2.18 6.97
CA LEU A 128 -1.80 -2.84 6.94
C LEU A 128 -2.58 -2.33 5.73
N MET A 129 -2.94 -3.24 4.83
CA MET A 129 -3.46 -2.93 3.51
C MET A 129 -4.74 -3.72 3.23
N LEU A 130 -5.60 -3.19 2.35
CA LEU A 130 -6.71 -3.91 1.76
C LEU A 130 -6.42 -4.15 0.28
N TYR A 131 -6.39 -5.42 -0.12
CA TYR A 131 -6.38 -5.83 -1.52
C TYR A 131 -7.79 -6.16 -1.99
N GLY A 132 -8.16 -5.66 -3.18
CA GLY A 132 -9.52 -5.81 -3.69
C GLY A 132 -10.55 -5.21 -2.74
N ASN A 133 -11.64 -5.92 -2.47
CA ASN A 133 -12.74 -5.41 -1.64
C ASN A 133 -12.70 -5.85 -0.18
N ASN A 134 -12.04 -6.97 0.13
CA ASN A 134 -12.16 -7.67 1.42
C ASN A 134 -10.92 -8.48 1.83
N CYS A 135 -9.80 -8.42 1.10
CA CYS A 135 -8.58 -9.14 1.48
C CYS A 135 -7.71 -8.26 2.39
N LEU A 136 -7.73 -8.52 3.69
CA LEU A 136 -6.90 -7.84 4.67
C LEU A 136 -5.48 -8.40 4.61
N VAL A 137 -4.49 -7.54 4.44
CA VAL A 137 -3.07 -7.92 4.30
C VAL A 137 -2.21 -7.17 5.31
N LEU A 138 -1.40 -7.91 6.07
CA LEU A 138 -0.40 -7.36 6.98
C LEU A 138 0.99 -7.72 6.46
N PHE A 139 1.77 -6.71 6.08
CA PHE A 139 3.13 -6.88 5.58
C PHE A 139 4.14 -6.86 6.72
N TYR A 140 5.09 -7.78 6.70
CA TYR A 140 6.17 -7.87 7.70
C TYR A 140 7.57 -7.81 7.09
N LYS A 141 7.65 -7.44 5.80
CA LYS A 141 8.88 -7.05 5.11
C LYS A 141 8.63 -5.85 4.21
N THR A 142 9.71 -5.18 3.87
CA THR A 142 9.71 -4.00 2.99
C THR A 142 10.13 -4.38 1.57
N PHE A 143 9.36 -3.99 0.56
CA PHE A 143 9.64 -4.30 -0.86
C PHE A 143 8.91 -3.36 -1.83
N ASN A 144 9.33 -3.33 -3.09
CA ASN A 144 8.66 -2.55 -4.13
C ASN A 144 7.49 -3.34 -4.75
N THR A 145 6.41 -2.65 -5.11
CA THR A 145 5.22 -3.27 -5.69
C THR A 145 4.58 -2.39 -6.75
N SER A 146 4.01 -2.99 -7.79
CA SER A 146 3.15 -2.33 -8.76
C SER A 146 1.66 -2.54 -8.47
N TYR A 147 1.32 -3.41 -7.53
CA TYR A 147 -0.08 -3.68 -7.17
C TYR A 147 -0.72 -2.48 -6.48
N SER A 148 -2.04 -2.38 -6.65
CA SER A 148 -2.87 -1.37 -6.01
C SER A 148 -3.53 -1.90 -4.75
N TYR A 149 -3.50 -1.08 -3.70
CA TYR A 149 -4.10 -1.36 -2.40
C TYR A 149 -4.84 -0.13 -1.91
N VAL A 150 -5.72 -0.31 -0.92
CA VAL A 150 -6.09 0.78 -0.01
C VAL A 150 -5.26 0.60 1.25
N LYS A 151 -4.39 1.57 1.57
CA LYS A 151 -3.65 1.55 2.83
C LYS A 151 -4.62 1.82 3.97
N LEU A 152 -4.69 0.90 4.94
CA LEU A 152 -5.57 1.04 6.09
C LEU A 152 -4.86 1.68 7.28
N GLY A 153 -3.56 1.42 7.40
CA GLY A 153 -2.75 1.92 8.49
C GLY A 153 -1.34 1.35 8.48
N HIS A 154 -0.64 1.54 9.58
CA HIS A 154 0.73 1.08 9.75
C HIS A 154 1.04 0.80 11.22
N ILE A 155 1.77 -0.28 11.50
CA ILE A 155 2.29 -0.58 12.84
C ILE A 155 3.37 0.46 13.21
N ASP A 156 3.20 1.11 14.36
CA ASP A 156 4.05 2.23 14.77
C ASP A 156 5.48 1.79 15.15
N ASN A 157 5.60 0.60 15.74
CA ASN A 157 6.88 -0.05 16.05
C ASN A 157 6.84 -1.53 15.66
N THR A 158 7.58 -1.88 14.62
CA THR A 158 7.58 -3.23 14.04
C THR A 158 8.58 -4.18 14.70
N THR A 159 9.27 -3.76 15.77
CA THR A 159 10.29 -4.58 16.43
C THR A 159 9.73 -5.93 16.84
N GLY A 160 10.29 -6.98 16.26
CA GLY A 160 9.93 -8.36 16.53
C GLY A 160 8.64 -8.83 15.84
N LEU A 161 8.10 -8.10 14.85
CA LEU A 161 6.88 -8.41 14.12
C LEU A 161 7.01 -9.70 13.31
N SER A 162 8.08 -9.82 12.52
CA SER A 162 8.34 -11.01 11.69
C SER A 162 8.43 -12.28 12.54
N GLU A 163 9.07 -12.21 13.70
CA GLU A 163 9.21 -13.32 14.65
C GLU A 163 7.87 -13.72 15.25
N ALA A 164 7.01 -12.74 15.58
CA ALA A 164 5.68 -13.01 16.11
C ALA A 164 4.77 -13.69 15.08
N LEU A 165 4.87 -13.27 13.82
CA LEU A 165 4.05 -13.78 12.71
C LEU A 165 4.53 -15.15 12.20
N GLY A 166 5.81 -15.48 12.37
CA GLY A 166 6.40 -16.75 11.91
C GLY A 166 6.30 -16.96 10.40
N SER A 167 6.61 -18.18 9.93
CA SER A 167 6.66 -18.54 8.50
C SER A 167 5.41 -19.27 7.98
N GLY A 168 4.40 -19.49 8.82
CA GLY A 168 3.17 -20.20 8.47
C GLY A 168 1.93 -19.36 8.73
N SER A 169 0.75 -19.93 8.53
CA SER A 169 -0.50 -19.27 8.91
C SER A 169 -0.55 -18.99 10.41
N VAL A 170 -1.13 -17.85 10.80
CA VAL A 170 -1.15 -17.40 12.19
C VAL A 170 -2.48 -16.73 12.52
N LYS A 171 -2.98 -16.95 13.73
CA LYS A 171 -4.18 -16.28 14.24
C LYS A 171 -3.80 -14.88 14.73
N VAL A 172 -4.51 -13.87 14.23
CA VAL A 172 -4.29 -12.45 14.56
C VAL A 172 -5.59 -11.85 15.06
N THR A 173 -5.52 -11.10 16.16
CA THR A 173 -6.64 -10.34 16.70
C THR A 173 -6.39 -8.85 16.53
N PHE A 174 -7.36 -8.16 15.96
CA PHE A 174 -7.41 -6.71 15.82
C PHE A 174 -8.44 -6.16 16.81
N SER A 175 -8.10 -5.10 17.54
CA SER A 175 -9.01 -4.43 18.49
C SER A 175 -8.71 -2.95 18.56
N VAL A 176 -9.67 -2.12 18.95
CA VAL A 176 -9.41 -0.69 19.20
C VAL A 176 -8.40 -0.55 20.34
N SER A 177 -7.43 0.36 20.20
CA SER A 177 -6.52 0.70 21.29
C SER A 177 -7.24 1.60 22.30
N GLU A 178 -7.08 1.29 23.59
CA GLU A 178 -7.55 2.13 24.71
C GLU A 178 -6.63 3.34 24.93
#